data_AF-A0A800E874-F1
#
_entry.id   AF-A0A800E874-F1
#
_cell.length_a   1.000
_cell.length_b   1.000
_cell.length_c   1.000
_cell.angle_alpha   90.00
_cell.angle_beta   90.00
_cell.angle_gamma   90.00
#
_symmetry.space_group_name_H-M   'P 1'
#
loop_
_entity.id
_entity.type
_entity.pdbx_description
1 polymer ?
#
loop_
_entity_poly.entity_id
_entity_poly.type
_entity_poly.pdbx_seq_one_letter_code
_entity_poly.pdbx_strand_id
1 'polypeptide(L)'
;MRGILFLIVMLLTFNTQVSIAADHQPSAKPKVLTMESMMDKKAGMMKAKKGYGQHVMAYQAELQLTDVQLGQIPRIVVVAKQGSKAKKAKMKKAMMKLKKALVAPTFDAEQVRTLNQEHNKIHTQMAEKGIEVRQKIEAILTPSQRDKMQKQLKVLMTIKKIVIGNDTNFLVLYAKN
;
A
#
# COMPACT_ATOMS: atom_id res chain seq x y z
N MET A 1 -29.65 -8.11 9.09
CA MET A 1 -28.65 -7.84 10.15
C MET A 1 -27.36 -8.65 9.94
N ARG A 2 -26.64 -8.46 8.82
CA ARG A 2 -25.33 -9.12 8.55
C ARG A 2 -24.18 -8.12 8.33
N GLY A 3 -24.49 -6.83 8.12
CA GLY A 3 -23.49 -5.77 7.91
C GLY A 3 -22.84 -5.22 9.18
N ILE A 4 -23.53 -5.28 10.33
CA ILE A 4 -23.01 -4.78 11.62
C ILE A 4 -21.96 -5.76 12.20
N LEU A 5 -22.15 -7.06 12.02
CA LEU A 5 -21.22 -8.08 12.51
C LEU A 5 -19.86 -8.02 11.78
N PHE A 6 -19.85 -7.67 10.50
CA PHE A 6 -18.60 -7.49 9.73
C PHE A 6 -17.77 -6.28 10.21
N LEU A 7 -18.43 -5.20 10.66
CA LEU A 7 -17.75 -4.03 11.22
C LEU A 7 -17.14 -4.32 12.60
N ILE A 8 -17.82 -5.13 13.41
CA ILE A 8 -17.32 -5.53 14.75
C ILE A 8 -16.13 -6.50 14.62
N VAL A 9 -16.17 -7.44 13.68
CA VAL A 9 -15.03 -8.36 13.44
C VAL A 9 -13.81 -7.62 12.90
N MET A 10 -14.00 -6.56 12.09
CA MET A 10 -12.88 -5.73 11.60
C MET A 10 -12.27 -4.81 12.68
N LEU A 11 -13.02 -4.52 13.75
CA LEU A 11 -12.56 -3.76 14.92
C LEU A 11 -11.71 -4.60 15.88
N LEU A 12 -11.96 -5.91 15.97
CA LEU A 12 -11.25 -6.82 16.88
C LEU A 12 -9.84 -7.21 16.38
N THR A 13 -9.59 -7.20 15.07
CA THR A 13 -8.27 -7.59 14.53
C THR A 13 -7.20 -6.49 14.64
N PHE A 14 -7.58 -5.25 14.96
CA PHE A 14 -6.62 -4.15 15.15
C PHE A 14 -6.07 -4.02 16.57
N ASN A 15 -6.69 -4.67 17.57
CA ASN A 15 -6.37 -4.45 18.99
C ASN A 15 -5.63 -5.60 19.70
N THR A 16 -5.35 -6.72 19.03
CA THR A 16 -4.60 -7.84 19.61
C THR A 16 -3.18 -7.93 19.04
N GLN A 17 -2.36 -6.94 19.36
CA GLN A 17 -0.91 -7.15 19.52
C GLN A 17 -0.45 -6.44 20.80
N VAL A 18 -1.05 -6.82 21.93
CA VAL A 18 -0.47 -6.62 23.26
C VAL A 18 -0.63 -7.93 24.02
N SER A 19 0.53 -8.49 24.36
CA SER A 19 0.87 -9.65 25.19
C SER A 19 -0.24 -10.40 25.95
N ILE A 20 -0.32 -11.71 25.75
CA ILE A 20 -0.49 -12.69 26.86
C ILE A 20 0.48 -13.86 26.60
N ALA A 21 1.25 -14.20 27.63
CA ALA A 21 2.17 -15.33 27.71
C ALA A 21 1.52 -16.52 28.42
N ALA A 22 2.15 -17.71 28.26
CA ALA A 22 1.88 -19.04 28.85
C ALA A 22 0.71 -19.81 28.19
N ASP A 23 0.84 -21.04 27.67
CA ASP A 23 1.60 -22.22 28.11
C ASP A 23 2.28 -23.05 26.97
N HIS A 24 3.20 -23.95 27.36
CA HIS A 24 4.07 -24.85 26.58
C HIS A 24 3.32 -25.82 25.62
N GLN A 25 3.82 -26.36 24.49
CA GLN A 25 5.11 -27.03 24.17
C GLN A 25 5.25 -27.27 22.62
N PRO A 26 6.27 -27.99 22.09
CA PRO A 26 7.47 -27.47 21.44
C PRO A 26 7.51 -27.64 19.89
N SER A 27 8.45 -26.94 19.24
CA SER A 27 9.12 -27.23 17.95
C SER A 27 9.06 -26.13 16.89
N ALA A 28 9.79 -25.04 17.15
CA ALA A 28 10.59 -24.41 16.10
C ALA A 28 11.72 -23.68 16.79
N LYS A 29 12.97 -24.01 16.43
CA LYS A 29 14.16 -23.29 16.90
C LYS A 29 13.88 -21.78 16.76
N PRO A 30 14.12 -20.95 17.79
CA PRO A 30 13.95 -19.51 17.64
C PRO A 30 14.89 -19.07 16.54
N LYS A 31 14.34 -18.62 15.42
CA LYS A 31 15.12 -18.00 14.36
C LYS A 31 15.63 -16.70 14.97
N VAL A 32 16.84 -16.76 15.55
CA VAL A 32 17.54 -15.60 16.10
C VAL A 32 17.46 -14.54 15.02
N LEU A 33 16.65 -13.52 15.28
CA LEU A 33 16.41 -12.44 14.34
C LEU A 33 17.68 -11.59 14.41
N THR A 34 18.69 -11.97 13.62
CA THR A 34 19.94 -11.22 13.55
C THR A 34 19.63 -9.79 13.13
N MET A 35 20.40 -8.81 13.62
CA MET A 35 20.27 -7.42 13.20
C MET A 35 20.27 -7.30 11.67
N GLU A 36 21.04 -8.14 11.00
CA GLU A 36 21.09 -8.28 9.53
C GLU A 36 19.73 -8.67 8.94
N SER A 37 19.06 -9.72 9.47
CA SER A 37 17.72 -10.11 9.02
C SER A 37 16.65 -9.03 9.29
N MET A 38 16.80 -8.26 10.38
CA MET A 38 15.92 -7.12 10.67
C MET A 38 16.17 -5.96 9.70
N MET A 39 17.43 -5.67 9.38
CA MET A 39 17.82 -4.63 8.42
C MET A 39 17.37 -4.98 7.01
N ASP A 40 17.51 -6.23 6.58
CA ASP A 40 17.03 -6.71 5.28
C ASP A 40 15.50 -6.67 5.19
N LYS A 41 14.80 -7.07 6.25
CA LYS A 41 13.33 -6.97 6.31
C LYS A 41 12.87 -5.52 6.30
N LYS A 42 13.58 -4.61 6.98
CA LYS A 42 13.31 -3.16 6.99
C LYS A 42 13.61 -2.53 5.62
N ALA A 43 14.70 -2.94 4.95
CA ALA A 43 15.03 -2.52 3.60
C ALA A 43 13.96 -3.02 2.59
N GLY A 44 13.51 -4.27 2.73
CA GLY A 44 12.37 -4.82 2.00
C GLY A 44 11.06 -4.04 2.24
N MET A 45 10.76 -3.68 3.50
CA MET A 45 9.61 -2.84 3.84
C MET A 45 9.72 -1.41 3.29
N MET A 46 10.92 -0.81 3.30
CA MET A 46 11.16 0.50 2.68
C MET A 46 11.05 0.43 1.15
N LYS A 47 11.41 -0.70 0.55
CA LYS A 47 11.16 -0.98 -0.87
C LYS A 47 9.66 -1.16 -1.16
N ALA A 48 8.88 -1.75 -0.25
CA ALA A 48 7.44 -2.01 -0.45
C ALA A 48 6.52 -0.78 -0.32
N LYS A 49 6.98 0.33 0.27
CA LYS A 49 6.22 1.61 0.39
C LYS A 49 6.42 2.56 -0.80
N LYS A 50 7.07 2.10 -1.86
CA LYS A 50 7.44 2.90 -3.05
C LYS A 50 6.28 2.93 -4.05
N GLY A 51 6.10 4.05 -4.74
CA GLY A 51 5.22 4.11 -5.91
C GLY A 51 5.88 3.45 -7.12
N TYR A 52 5.12 3.22 -8.20
CA TYR A 52 5.60 2.51 -9.39
C TYR A 52 6.94 3.06 -9.91
N GLY A 53 7.08 4.37 -10.07
CA GLY A 53 8.35 4.96 -10.54
C GLY A 53 9.54 4.74 -9.60
N GLN A 54 9.32 4.68 -8.28
CA GLN A 54 10.39 4.31 -7.35
C GLN A 54 10.75 2.82 -7.41
N HIS A 55 9.79 1.96 -7.79
CA HIS A 55 10.09 0.56 -8.07
C HIS A 55 10.92 0.41 -9.35
N VAL A 56 10.52 1.07 -10.44
CA VAL A 56 11.29 1.06 -11.70
C VAL A 56 12.73 1.54 -11.46
N MET A 57 12.92 2.65 -10.74
CA MET A 57 14.27 3.12 -10.38
C MET A 57 15.05 2.15 -9.48
N ALA A 58 14.37 1.39 -8.63
CA ALA A 58 15.04 0.39 -7.78
C ALA A 58 15.56 -0.80 -8.58
N TYR A 59 15.02 -1.06 -9.77
CA TYR A 59 15.42 -2.13 -10.68
C TYR A 59 16.16 -1.60 -11.93
N GLN A 60 16.69 -0.37 -11.87
CA GLN A 60 17.27 0.30 -13.03
C GLN A 60 18.35 -0.51 -13.78
N ALA A 61 19.20 -1.24 -13.05
CA ALA A 61 20.26 -2.07 -13.63
C ALA A 61 19.70 -3.32 -14.33
N GLU A 62 18.73 -4.01 -13.70
CA GLU A 62 18.09 -5.20 -14.26
C GLU A 62 17.23 -4.88 -15.50
N LEU A 63 16.61 -3.69 -15.47
CA LEU A 63 15.84 -3.15 -16.58
C LEU A 63 16.73 -2.54 -17.66
N GLN A 64 18.03 -2.35 -17.40
CA GLN A 64 18.98 -1.72 -18.33
C GLN A 64 18.40 -0.39 -18.85
N LEU A 65 17.97 0.47 -17.92
CA LEU A 65 17.39 1.76 -18.29
C LEU A 65 18.43 2.63 -18.99
N THR A 66 18.02 3.27 -20.09
CA THR A 66 18.88 4.23 -20.79
C THR A 66 19.03 5.51 -19.97
N ASP A 67 20.07 6.30 -20.24
CA ASP A 67 20.27 7.60 -19.59
C ASP A 67 19.06 8.53 -19.77
N VAL A 68 18.43 8.47 -20.94
CA VAL A 68 17.19 9.19 -21.24
C VAL A 68 16.06 8.75 -20.29
N GLN A 69 15.85 7.45 -20.13
CA GLN A 69 14.83 6.90 -19.23
C GLN A 69 15.14 7.25 -17.76
N LEU A 70 16.40 7.15 -17.35
CA LEU A 70 16.88 7.51 -16.00
C LEU A 70 16.61 8.98 -15.67
N GLY A 71 16.69 9.88 -16.65
CA GLY A 71 16.34 11.29 -16.49
C GLY A 71 14.82 11.55 -16.48
N GLN A 72 14.05 10.82 -17.29
CA GLN A 72 12.60 11.04 -17.44
C GLN A 72 11.77 10.51 -16.27
N ILE A 73 12.08 9.32 -15.76
CA ILE A 73 11.28 8.66 -14.70
C ILE A 73 11.19 9.51 -13.43
N PRO A 74 12.30 10.05 -12.86
CA PRO A 74 12.23 10.91 -11.70
C PRO A 74 11.42 12.20 -11.94
N ARG A 75 11.51 12.79 -13.14
CA ARG A 75 10.72 13.99 -13.50
C ARG A 75 9.22 13.70 -13.49
N ILE A 76 8.78 12.59 -14.09
CA ILE A 76 7.38 12.15 -14.07
C ILE A 76 6.90 12.01 -12.62
N VAL A 77 7.71 11.37 -11.78
CA VAL A 77 7.39 11.15 -10.36
C VAL A 77 7.31 12.46 -9.57
N VAL A 78 8.24 13.40 -9.78
CA VAL A 78 8.28 14.68 -9.07
C VAL A 78 7.07 15.53 -9.43
N VAL A 79 6.76 15.65 -10.72
CA VAL A 79 5.58 16.38 -11.20
C VAL A 79 4.30 15.79 -10.60
N ALA A 80 4.16 14.47 -10.59
CA ALA A 80 2.97 13.83 -10.02
C ALA A 80 2.87 13.96 -8.49
N LYS A 81 3.98 14.19 -7.79
CA LYS A 81 3.99 14.45 -6.34
C LYS A 81 3.61 15.88 -5.98
N GLN A 82 3.62 16.82 -6.93
CA GLN A 82 3.17 18.19 -6.66
C GLN A 82 1.72 18.19 -6.16
N GLY A 83 1.46 18.92 -5.09
CA GLY A 83 0.14 18.94 -4.42
C GLY A 83 -0.26 17.66 -3.68
N SER A 84 0.50 16.56 -3.78
CA SER A 84 0.15 15.28 -3.12
C SER A 84 0.18 15.37 -1.59
N LYS A 85 1.04 16.22 -1.01
CA LYS A 85 1.09 16.46 0.45
C LYS A 85 -0.23 17.02 0.97
N ALA A 86 -0.78 18.03 0.30
CA ALA A 86 -2.05 18.63 0.67
C ALA A 86 -3.21 17.64 0.54
N LYS A 87 -3.26 16.86 -0.55
CA LYS A 87 -4.25 15.78 -0.73
C LYS A 87 -4.15 14.72 0.36
N LYS A 88 -2.95 14.26 0.70
CA LYS A 88 -2.72 13.31 1.82
C LYS A 88 -3.19 13.85 3.16
N ALA A 89 -2.94 15.13 3.45
CA ALA A 89 -3.41 15.76 4.67
C ALA A 89 -4.94 15.80 4.73
N LYS A 90 -5.61 16.17 3.62
CA LYS A 90 -7.08 16.13 3.50
C LYS A 90 -7.62 14.71 3.71
N MET A 91 -7.02 13.71 3.05
CA MET A 91 -7.39 12.30 3.20
C MET A 91 -7.25 11.81 4.65
N LYS A 92 -6.14 12.16 5.33
CA LYS A 92 -5.92 11.82 6.75
C LYS A 92 -7.00 12.46 7.62
N LYS A 93 -7.33 13.73 7.38
CA LYS A 93 -8.39 14.45 8.12
C LYS A 93 -9.75 13.79 7.91
N ALA A 94 -10.12 13.46 6.68
CA ALA A 94 -11.37 12.75 6.37
C ALA A 94 -11.43 11.38 7.08
N MET A 95 -10.34 10.61 7.05
CA MET A 95 -10.27 9.32 7.75
C MET A 95 -10.39 9.47 9.27
N MET A 96 -9.78 10.50 9.87
CA MET A 96 -9.91 10.76 11.30
C MET A 96 -11.35 11.12 11.68
N LYS A 97 -12.05 11.92 10.87
CA LYS A 97 -13.47 12.23 11.10
C LYS A 97 -14.33 10.95 11.00
N LEU A 98 -14.10 10.14 9.97
CA LEU A 98 -14.81 8.88 9.79
C LEU A 98 -14.60 7.95 11.00
N LYS A 99 -13.36 7.77 11.45
CA LYS A 99 -13.05 6.98 12.66
C LYS A 99 -13.78 7.49 13.89
N LYS A 100 -13.83 8.81 14.09
CA LYS A 100 -14.56 9.42 15.21
C LYS A 100 -16.06 9.16 15.13
N ALA A 101 -16.67 9.29 13.95
CA ALA A 101 -18.09 9.04 13.75
C ALA A 101 -18.46 7.57 13.98
N LEU A 102 -17.58 6.63 13.59
CA LEU A 102 -17.81 5.19 13.79
C LEU A 102 -17.80 4.74 15.26
N VAL A 103 -17.13 5.49 16.15
CA VAL A 103 -17.03 5.17 17.59
C VAL A 103 -17.78 6.17 18.46
N ALA A 104 -18.60 7.03 17.86
CA ALA A 104 -19.38 8.01 18.60
C ALA A 104 -20.44 7.31 19.47
N PRO A 105 -20.73 7.82 20.68
CA PRO A 105 -21.77 7.25 21.55
C PRO A 105 -23.15 7.19 20.88
N THR A 106 -23.48 8.21 20.08
CA THR A 106 -24.65 8.22 19.22
C THR A 106 -24.22 7.96 17.79
N PHE A 107 -24.70 6.86 17.21
CA PHE A 107 -24.35 6.47 15.84
C PHE A 107 -25.25 7.16 14.81
N ASP A 108 -24.64 7.91 13.90
CA ASP A 108 -25.29 8.51 12.74
C ASP A 108 -24.80 7.82 11.45
N ALA A 109 -25.67 6.99 10.88
CA ALA A 109 -25.37 6.21 9.68
C ALA A 109 -25.17 7.10 8.45
N GLU A 110 -25.91 8.20 8.32
CA GLU A 110 -25.81 9.09 7.16
C GLU A 110 -24.50 9.88 7.22
N GLN A 111 -24.15 10.41 8.38
CA GLN A 111 -22.87 11.09 8.59
C GLN A 111 -21.68 10.17 8.28
N VAL A 112 -21.72 8.90 8.73
CA VAL A 112 -20.67 7.92 8.41
C VAL A 112 -20.57 7.67 6.91
N ARG A 113 -21.70 7.52 6.20
CA ARG A 113 -21.72 7.33 4.74
C ARG A 113 -21.11 8.52 4.02
N THR A 114 -21.47 9.76 4.39
CA THR A 114 -20.94 10.98 3.78
C THR A 114 -19.44 11.12 4.01
N LEU A 115 -18.95 10.87 5.23
CA LEU A 115 -17.51 10.93 5.54
C LEU A 115 -16.72 9.85 4.80
N ASN A 116 -17.29 8.66 4.63
CA ASN A 116 -16.70 7.58 3.84
C ASN A 116 -16.61 7.96 2.35
N GLN A 117 -17.67 8.56 1.78
CA GLN A 117 -17.65 9.05 0.40
C GLN A 117 -16.60 10.15 0.20
N GLU A 118 -16.45 11.08 1.15
CA GLU A 118 -15.41 12.12 1.11
C GLU A 118 -14.01 11.50 1.11
N HIS A 119 -13.75 10.55 2.02
CA HIS A 119 -12.49 9.83 2.08
C HIS A 119 -12.18 9.09 0.76
N ASN A 120 -13.16 8.34 0.25
CA ASN A 120 -13.02 7.55 -0.97
C ASN A 120 -12.81 8.42 -2.19
N LYS A 121 -13.49 9.57 -2.30
CA LYS A 121 -13.27 10.52 -3.40
C LYS A 121 -11.81 10.98 -3.46
N ILE A 122 -11.20 11.33 -2.33
CA ILE A 122 -9.79 11.75 -2.30
C ILE A 122 -8.87 10.57 -2.62
N HIS A 123 -9.19 9.38 -2.11
CA HIS A 123 -8.43 8.16 -2.39
C HIS A 123 -8.44 7.83 -3.89
N THR A 124 -9.61 7.86 -4.54
CA THR A 124 -9.75 7.64 -5.99
C THR A 124 -8.91 8.62 -6.80
N GLN A 125 -8.97 9.91 -6.49
CA GLN A 125 -8.14 10.92 -7.17
C GLN A 125 -6.64 10.67 -7.03
N MET A 126 -6.21 10.09 -5.90
CA MET A 126 -4.81 9.71 -5.71
C MET A 126 -4.45 8.44 -6.49
N ALA A 127 -5.37 7.48 -6.59
CA ALA A 127 -5.20 6.26 -7.37
C ALA A 127 -5.11 6.58 -8.88
N GLU A 128 -6.01 7.42 -9.40
CA GLU A 128 -5.98 7.93 -10.78
C GLU A 128 -4.62 8.56 -11.10
N LYS A 129 -4.10 9.39 -10.21
CA LYS A 129 -2.77 9.99 -10.41
C LYS A 129 -1.66 8.93 -10.44
N GLY A 130 -1.80 7.86 -9.66
CA GLY A 130 -0.90 6.70 -9.70
C GLY A 130 -0.96 5.96 -11.04
N ILE A 131 -2.16 5.79 -11.59
CA ILE A 131 -2.40 5.19 -12.92
C ILE A 131 -1.72 6.05 -14.00
N GLU A 132 -1.94 7.37 -13.99
CA GLU A 132 -1.29 8.29 -14.94
C GLU A 132 0.24 8.18 -14.88
N VAL A 133 0.82 8.14 -13.68
CA VAL A 133 2.28 7.99 -13.51
C VAL A 133 2.76 6.69 -14.11
N ARG A 134 2.03 5.60 -13.86
CA ARG A 134 2.38 4.28 -14.41
C ARG A 134 2.33 4.30 -15.93
N GLN A 135 1.25 4.79 -16.53
CA GLN A 135 1.10 4.89 -17.98
C GLN A 135 2.21 5.72 -18.62
N LYS A 136 2.55 6.88 -18.04
CA LYS A 136 3.64 7.72 -18.54
C LYS A 136 5.01 7.04 -18.48
N ILE A 137 5.27 6.26 -17.43
CA ILE A 137 6.51 5.49 -17.32
C ILE A 137 6.49 4.31 -18.29
N GLU A 138 5.40 3.55 -18.39
CA GLU A 138 5.30 2.42 -19.31
C GLU A 138 5.45 2.84 -20.78
N ALA A 139 5.02 4.06 -21.14
CA ALA A 139 5.19 4.63 -22.47
C ALA A 139 6.65 4.88 -22.87
N ILE A 140 7.54 5.13 -21.91
CA ILE A 140 8.98 5.34 -22.18
C ILE A 140 9.81 4.07 -22.01
N LEU A 141 9.24 3.01 -21.44
CA LEU A 141 9.88 1.69 -21.35
C LEU A 141 9.67 0.90 -22.65
N THR A 142 10.63 0.04 -22.99
CA THR A 142 10.45 -0.94 -24.07
C THR A 142 9.50 -2.06 -23.63
N PRO A 143 8.89 -2.82 -24.56
CA PRO A 143 8.09 -3.99 -24.22
C PRO A 143 8.83 -4.97 -23.29
N SER A 144 10.09 -5.29 -23.59
CA SER A 144 10.91 -6.18 -22.76
C SER A 144 11.12 -5.65 -21.34
N GLN A 145 11.35 -4.34 -21.19
CA GLN A 145 11.48 -3.70 -19.87
C GLN A 145 10.17 -3.76 -19.07
N ARG A 146 9.02 -3.56 -19.72
CA ARG A 146 7.71 -3.68 -19.07
C ARG A 146 7.46 -5.10 -18.56
N ASP A 147 7.77 -6.11 -19.37
CA ASP A 147 7.60 -7.51 -18.98
C ASP A 147 8.47 -7.89 -17.79
N LYS A 148 9.74 -7.46 -17.78
CA LYS A 148 10.65 -7.64 -16.64
C LYS A 148 10.08 -6.97 -15.38
N MET A 149 9.60 -5.73 -15.50
CA MET A 149 9.01 -5.00 -14.37
C MET A 149 7.75 -5.69 -13.84
N GLN A 150 6.89 -6.23 -14.70
CA GLN A 150 5.69 -6.96 -14.30
C GLN A 150 6.04 -8.22 -13.49
N LYS A 151 7.09 -8.95 -13.89
CA LYS A 151 7.61 -10.09 -13.12
C LYS A 151 8.09 -9.64 -11.74
N GLN A 152 8.85 -8.55 -11.66
CA GLN A 152 9.32 -8.00 -10.37
C GLN A 152 8.16 -7.56 -9.47
N LEU A 153 7.12 -6.92 -10.03
CA LEU A 153 5.92 -6.55 -9.27
C LEU A 153 5.17 -7.77 -8.73
N LYS A 154 5.07 -8.87 -9.51
CA LYS A 154 4.42 -10.10 -9.05
C LYS A 154 5.14 -10.69 -7.83
N VAL A 155 6.47 -10.72 -7.86
CA VAL A 155 7.30 -11.16 -6.73
C VAL A 155 7.06 -10.28 -5.50
N LEU A 156 7.09 -8.95 -5.67
CA LEU A 156 6.81 -8.00 -4.58
C LEU A 156 5.42 -8.20 -3.97
N MET A 157 4.39 -8.44 -4.78
CA MET A 157 3.04 -8.70 -4.31
C MET A 157 2.95 -10.00 -3.51
N THR A 158 3.62 -11.07 -3.98
CA THR A 158 3.70 -12.34 -3.24
C THR A 158 4.38 -12.16 -1.89
N ILE A 159 5.52 -11.46 -1.84
CA ILE A 159 6.22 -11.15 -0.58
C ILE A 159 5.32 -10.34 0.35
N LYS A 160 4.60 -9.33 -0.18
CA LYS A 160 3.71 -8.49 0.63
C LYS A 160 2.56 -9.31 1.26
N LYS A 161 1.97 -10.25 0.52
CA LYS A 161 0.96 -11.19 1.06
C LYS A 161 1.53 -12.05 2.19
N ILE A 162 2.75 -12.56 2.02
CA ILE A 162 3.42 -13.38 3.04
C ILE A 162 3.74 -12.56 4.31
N VAL A 163 4.13 -11.29 4.16
CA VAL A 163 4.60 -10.45 5.27
C VAL A 163 3.46 -9.76 6.04
N ILE A 164 2.35 -9.41 5.38
CA ILE A 164 1.23 -8.68 5.99
C ILE A 164 0.06 -9.62 6.35
N GLY A 165 0.12 -10.89 5.97
CA GLY A 165 -1.01 -11.82 6.02
C GLY A 165 -1.95 -11.64 4.82
N ASN A 166 -2.86 -12.60 4.63
CA ASN A 166 -3.81 -12.65 3.50
C ASN A 166 -4.85 -11.51 3.49
N ASP A 167 -4.84 -10.61 4.48
CA ASP A 167 -5.79 -9.50 4.64
C ASP A 167 -5.56 -8.32 3.67
N THR A 168 -4.96 -8.57 2.50
CA THR A 168 -4.90 -7.58 1.42
C THR A 168 -6.21 -7.55 0.61
N ASN A 169 -7.35 -7.33 1.28
CA ASN A 169 -8.61 -6.99 0.60
C ASN A 169 -8.64 -5.53 0.08
N PHE A 170 -7.56 -4.76 0.23
CA PHE A 170 -7.48 -3.38 -0.25
C PHE A 170 -6.86 -3.21 -1.65
N LEU A 171 -6.42 -4.29 -2.33
CA LEU A 171 -5.71 -4.17 -3.62
C LEU A 171 -6.33 -4.94 -4.80
N VAL A 172 -7.50 -5.55 -4.65
CA VAL A 172 -8.23 -6.19 -5.76
C VAL A 172 -9.24 -5.21 -6.37
N LEU A 173 -8.78 -4.06 -6.88
CA LEU A 173 -9.67 -3.13 -7.59
C LEU A 173 -9.17 -2.62 -8.94
N TYR A 174 -8.00 -3.06 -9.43
CA TYR A 174 -7.52 -2.62 -10.74
C TYR A 174 -6.91 -3.76 -11.57
N ALA A 175 -7.59 -4.91 -11.57
CA ALA A 175 -7.33 -6.00 -12.50
C ALA A 175 -8.68 -6.55 -13.02
N LYS A 176 -9.47 -5.68 -13.65
CA LYS A 176 -10.50 -6.00 -14.65
C LYS A 176 -11.16 -4.69 -15.07
N ASN A 177 -10.78 -4.23 -16.25
CA ASN A 177 -11.62 -3.68 -17.33
C ASN A 177 -10.68 -3.40 -18.50
#